data_AF-A0A1Y5SWV0-F1
#
_entry.id   AF-A0A1Y5SWV0-F1
#
_cell.length_a   1.000
_cell.length_b   1.000
_cell.length_c   1.000
_cell.angle_alpha   90.00
_cell.angle_beta   90.00
_cell.angle_gamma   90.00
#
_symmetry.space_group_name_H-M   'P 1'
#
loop_
_entity.id
_entity.type
_entity.pdbx_description
1 polymer ?
#
loop_
_entity_poly.entity_id
_entity_poly.type
_entity_poly.pdbx_seq_one_letter_code
_entity_poly.pdbx_strand_id
1 'polypeptide(L)'
;MAKSSPDWVKDAKLEAIADNCDKLVLCEGEPSTYSHVSNNKGVSDGKRLGTVDLTTGAGGGDYTIADNDGGGGGRMLTIGAQTGLTVDVNGDWDHVALVDSVNSRLGPVTTKTSQAITTAGTVDVAAFAIRDKDPT
;
A
#
# COMPACT_ATOMS: atom_id res chain seq x y z
N MET A 1 -8.66 21.70 -22.45
CA MET A 1 -9.54 22.10 -21.32
C MET A 1 -8.93 21.55 -20.05
N ALA A 2 -8.40 22.42 -19.18
CA ALA A 2 -7.96 22.01 -17.85
C ALA A 2 -9.18 21.52 -17.05
N LYS A 3 -9.03 20.40 -16.34
CA LYS A 3 -10.04 19.85 -15.44
C LYS A 3 -9.40 19.71 -14.07
N SER A 4 -9.91 20.39 -13.04
CA SER A 4 -9.44 20.27 -11.67
C SER A 4 -10.48 19.53 -10.83
N SER A 5 -10.04 18.62 -9.98
CA SER A 5 -10.91 18.03 -8.94
C SER A 5 -10.80 18.88 -7.67
N PRO A 6 -11.92 19.24 -7.02
CA PRO A 6 -11.86 19.91 -5.71
C PRO A 6 -11.34 18.94 -4.64
N ASP A 7 -10.78 19.47 -3.55
CA ASP A 7 -10.06 18.65 -2.57
C ASP A 7 -10.93 17.62 -1.87
N TRP A 8 -12.20 17.94 -1.58
CA TRP A 8 -13.13 16.97 -0.98
C TRP A 8 -13.35 15.72 -1.85
N VAL A 9 -13.22 15.84 -3.18
CA VAL A 9 -13.31 14.67 -4.09
C VAL A 9 -12.03 13.84 -4.03
N LYS A 10 -10.87 14.48 -3.88
CA LYS A 10 -9.59 13.78 -3.71
C LYS A 10 -9.55 13.08 -2.36
N ASP A 11 -10.03 13.74 -1.32
CA ASP A 11 -10.17 13.18 0.03
C ASP A 11 -11.05 11.95 0.03
N ALA A 12 -12.24 12.01 -0.58
CA ALA A 12 -13.12 10.84 -0.63
C ALA A 12 -12.46 9.59 -1.24
N LYS A 13 -11.55 9.76 -2.21
CA LYS A 13 -10.78 8.63 -2.77
C LYS A 13 -9.73 8.11 -1.80
N LEU A 14 -9.02 9.01 -1.12
CA LEU A 14 -7.98 8.66 -0.15
C LEU A 14 -8.59 8.04 1.12
N GLU A 15 -9.72 8.56 1.58
CA GLU A 15 -10.54 7.99 2.64
C GLU A 15 -11.02 6.59 2.26
N ALA A 16 -11.50 6.38 1.03
CA ALA A 16 -11.87 5.05 0.58
C ALA A 16 -10.71 4.03 0.66
N ILE A 17 -9.46 4.46 0.43
CA ILE A 17 -8.29 3.58 0.63
C ILE A 17 -8.06 3.35 2.12
N ALA A 18 -8.02 4.42 2.93
CA ALA A 18 -7.73 4.36 4.36
C ALA A 18 -8.76 3.52 5.15
N ASP A 19 -10.03 3.59 4.77
CA ASP A 19 -11.13 2.92 5.48
C ASP A 19 -11.28 1.44 5.10
N ASN A 20 -10.83 1.05 3.90
CA ASN A 20 -11.03 -0.30 3.37
C ASN A 20 -9.76 -1.15 3.34
N CYS A 21 -8.57 -0.56 3.21
CA CYS A 21 -7.32 -1.33 3.14
C CYS A 21 -6.82 -1.70 4.54
N ASP A 22 -7.07 -2.93 4.96
CA ASP A 22 -6.74 -3.47 6.29
C ASP A 22 -5.42 -4.25 6.32
N LYS A 23 -4.76 -4.45 5.18
CA LYS A 23 -3.48 -5.18 5.12
C LYS A 23 -2.46 -4.50 4.22
N LEU A 24 -1.19 -4.67 4.59
CA LEU A 24 -0.04 -4.39 3.74
C LEU A 24 0.71 -5.69 3.45
N VAL A 25 0.95 -5.94 2.17
CA VAL A 25 1.51 -7.20 1.68
C VAL A 25 2.83 -6.93 0.95
N LEU A 26 3.87 -7.65 1.36
CA LEU A 26 5.17 -7.68 0.69
C LEU A 26 5.06 -8.59 -0.54
N CYS A 27 5.46 -8.10 -1.71
CA CYS A 27 5.32 -8.83 -2.96
C CYS A 27 6.63 -8.92 -3.75
N GLU A 28 6.77 -10.01 -4.50
CA GLU A 28 7.77 -10.17 -5.58
C GLU A 28 7.07 -10.00 -6.93
N GLY A 29 7.41 -8.92 -7.64
CA GLY A 29 6.75 -8.44 -8.83
C GLY A 29 5.40 -7.77 -8.57
N GLU A 30 4.90 -7.03 -9.57
CA GLU A 30 3.68 -6.23 -9.44
C GLU A 30 2.42 -7.11 -9.33
N PRO A 31 1.67 -7.08 -8.21
CA PRO A 31 0.36 -7.74 -8.14
C PRO A 31 -0.66 -6.98 -8.99
N SER A 32 -1.42 -7.72 -9.82
CA SER A 32 -2.48 -7.17 -10.67
C SER A 32 -3.88 -7.68 -10.28
N THR A 33 -3.94 -8.66 -9.36
CA THR A 33 -5.19 -9.25 -8.88
C THR A 33 -5.10 -9.53 -7.38
N TYR A 34 -6.25 -9.66 -6.72
CA TYR A 34 -6.31 -10.07 -5.31
C TYR A 34 -5.68 -11.45 -5.07
N SER A 35 -5.77 -12.36 -6.05
CA SER A 35 -5.17 -13.69 -5.95
C SER A 35 -3.65 -13.66 -5.76
N HIS A 36 -2.97 -12.68 -6.34
CA HIS A 36 -1.51 -12.55 -6.21
C HIS A 36 -1.09 -12.20 -4.78
N VAL A 37 -1.91 -11.41 -4.07
CA VAL A 37 -1.61 -10.98 -2.69
C VAL A 37 -2.21 -11.94 -1.65
N SER A 38 -3.23 -12.70 -2.01
CA SER A 38 -3.82 -13.72 -1.13
C SER A 38 -3.05 -15.03 -1.08
N ASN A 39 -2.18 -15.30 -2.07
CA ASN A 39 -1.38 -16.53 -2.14
C ASN A 39 0.11 -16.25 -1.95
N ASN A 40 0.76 -17.13 -1.17
CA ASN A 40 2.21 -17.13 -0.98
C ASN A 40 2.95 -17.31 -2.31
N LYS A 41 4.13 -16.70 -2.43
CA LYS A 41 5.02 -16.96 -3.55
C LYS A 41 5.29 -18.46 -3.70
N GLY A 42 5.16 -18.96 -4.92
CA GLY A 42 5.31 -20.38 -5.25
C GLY A 42 4.04 -21.22 -5.11
N VAL A 43 2.93 -20.63 -4.64
CA VAL A 43 1.59 -21.23 -4.67
C VAL A 43 0.80 -20.59 -5.80
N SER A 44 0.61 -21.32 -6.90
CA SER A 44 -0.02 -20.80 -8.13
C SER A 44 0.67 -19.51 -8.61
N ASP A 45 -0.08 -18.46 -8.96
CA ASP A 45 0.43 -17.13 -9.32
C ASP A 45 0.62 -16.20 -8.10
N GLY A 46 0.74 -16.76 -6.90
CA GLY A 46 0.96 -16.01 -5.67
C GLY A 46 2.28 -15.23 -5.69
N LYS A 47 2.24 -14.02 -5.13
CA LYS A 47 3.39 -13.10 -5.03
C LYS A 47 3.70 -12.69 -3.60
N ARG A 48 2.88 -13.08 -2.62
CA ARG A 48 3.06 -12.69 -1.21
C ARG A 48 4.32 -13.30 -0.61
N LEU A 49 5.14 -12.45 -0.01
CA LEU A 49 6.32 -12.80 0.78
C LEU A 49 6.10 -12.60 2.29
N GLY A 50 5.16 -11.74 2.67
CA GLY A 50 4.80 -11.43 4.06
C GLY A 50 3.62 -10.47 4.12
N THR A 51 3.01 -10.33 5.29
CA THR A 51 1.86 -9.43 5.50
C THR A 51 1.91 -8.80 6.89
N VAL A 52 1.29 -7.62 7.00
CA VAL A 52 0.96 -6.98 8.28
C VAL A 52 -0.47 -6.45 8.21
N ASP A 53 -1.16 -6.49 9.34
CA ASP A 53 -2.46 -5.87 9.49
C ASP A 53 -2.27 -4.37 9.74
N LEU A 54 -3.02 -3.55 9.02
CA LEU A 54 -3.06 -2.10 9.18
C LEU A 54 -4.32 -1.70 9.93
N THR A 55 -4.20 -0.66 10.75
CA THR A 55 -5.34 -0.03 11.40
C THR A 55 -6.00 0.93 10.42
N THR A 56 -7.21 0.57 9.96
CA THR A 56 -8.01 1.36 9.03
C THR A 56 -8.54 2.65 9.68
N GLY A 57 -8.84 3.64 8.84
CA GLY A 57 -9.43 4.92 9.25
C GLY A 57 -8.49 6.11 9.03
N ALA A 58 -8.98 7.13 8.31
CA ALA A 58 -8.26 8.38 8.12
C ALA A 58 -8.06 9.13 9.45
N GLY A 59 -6.81 9.28 9.90
CA GLY A 59 -6.47 9.99 11.14
C GLY A 59 -6.71 9.18 12.44
N GLY A 60 -7.00 7.88 12.32
CA GLY A 60 -7.30 6.98 13.44
C GLY A 60 -6.48 5.69 13.49
N GLY A 61 -5.36 5.63 12.77
CA GLY A 61 -4.54 4.42 12.65
C GLY A 61 -3.25 4.65 11.84
N ASP A 62 -2.91 3.71 10.97
CA ASP A 62 -1.72 3.76 10.12
C ASP A 62 -1.84 4.75 8.94
N TYR A 63 -2.99 5.41 8.81
CA TYR A 63 -3.34 6.28 7.68
C TYR A 63 -3.53 7.74 8.12
N THR A 64 -2.86 8.67 7.43
CA THR A 64 -3.01 10.11 7.65
C THR A 64 -3.22 10.84 6.33
N ILE A 65 -4.33 11.56 6.20
CA ILE A 65 -4.61 12.43 5.03
C ILE A 65 -4.15 13.85 5.35
N ALA A 66 -3.44 14.48 4.43
CA ALA A 66 -2.96 15.85 4.55
C ALA A 66 -2.81 16.51 3.17
N ASP A 67 -2.55 17.82 3.16
CA ASP A 67 -2.21 18.57 1.95
C ASP A 67 -0.85 18.14 1.38
N ASN A 68 -0.74 18.08 0.06
CA ASN A 68 0.48 17.71 -0.66
C ASN A 68 1.31 18.96 -1.03
N ASP A 69 1.69 19.75 -0.03
CA ASP A 69 2.36 21.04 -0.21
C ASP A 69 3.71 20.93 -0.95
N GLY A 70 4.41 19.79 -0.81
CA GLY A 70 5.72 19.55 -1.42
C GLY A 70 5.70 19.08 -2.88
N GLY A 71 4.52 18.88 -3.48
CA GLY A 71 4.38 18.17 -4.77
C GLY A 71 3.75 18.96 -5.91
N GLY A 72 3.51 20.27 -5.74
CA GLY A 72 2.75 21.11 -6.68
C GLY A 72 1.27 21.26 -6.34
N GLY A 73 0.87 20.99 -5.09
CA GLY A 73 -0.52 21.00 -4.65
C GLY A 73 -1.20 19.62 -4.68
N GLY A 74 -2.46 19.57 -4.25
CA GLY A 74 -3.28 18.36 -4.16
C GLY A 74 -3.34 17.74 -2.76
N ARG A 75 -3.75 16.47 -2.69
CA ARG A 75 -3.97 15.73 -1.43
C ARG A 75 -3.09 14.49 -1.36
N MET A 76 -2.63 14.13 -0.16
CA MET A 76 -1.83 12.94 0.08
C MET A 76 -2.39 12.08 1.20
N LEU A 77 -2.25 10.76 1.04
CA LEU A 77 -2.48 9.76 2.07
C LEU A 77 -1.13 9.16 2.46
N THR A 78 -0.71 9.39 3.70
CA THR A 78 0.49 8.80 4.29
C THR A 78 0.13 7.50 4.97
N ILE A 79 0.87 6.45 4.67
CA ILE A 79 0.88 5.17 5.37
C ILE A 79 2.08 5.20 6.31
N GLY A 80 1.83 4.99 7.60
CA GLY A 80 2.84 4.94 8.65
C GLY A 80 3.85 3.81 8.43
N ALA A 81 5.06 4.00 8.95
CA ALA A 81 6.09 2.97 8.88
C ALA A 81 5.64 1.73 9.64
N GLN A 82 5.87 0.56 9.05
CA GLN A 82 5.55 -0.73 9.66
C GLN A 82 6.86 -1.45 9.95
N THR A 83 7.09 -1.85 11.20
CA THR A 83 8.36 -2.44 11.63
C THR A 83 8.19 -3.87 12.11
N GLY A 84 9.20 -4.71 11.90
CA GLY A 84 9.19 -6.08 12.40
C GLY A 84 8.24 -7.02 11.66
N LEU A 85 7.96 -6.76 10.37
CA LEU A 85 7.11 -7.62 9.57
C LEU A 85 7.77 -8.97 9.38
N THR A 86 7.07 -10.04 9.74
CA THR A 86 7.53 -11.40 9.52
C THR A 86 7.50 -11.77 8.04
N VAL A 87 8.58 -12.36 7.57
CA VAL A 87 8.68 -12.91 6.21
C VAL A 87 8.19 -14.35 6.23
N ASP A 88 7.14 -14.63 5.47
CA ASP A 88 6.56 -15.96 5.31
C ASP A 88 7.33 -16.80 4.27
N VAL A 89 7.80 -16.16 3.20
CA VAL A 89 8.42 -16.84 2.05
C VAL A 89 9.69 -16.12 1.58
N ASN A 90 10.73 -16.88 1.26
CA ASN A 90 11.94 -16.37 0.62
C ASN A 90 11.63 -15.71 -0.73
N GLY A 91 12.23 -14.56 -1.00
CA GLY A 91 12.08 -13.91 -2.30
C GLY A 91 12.77 -12.56 -2.38
N ASP A 92 12.58 -11.92 -3.53
CA ASP A 92 13.08 -10.59 -3.84
C ASP A 92 11.94 -9.60 -3.65
N TRP A 93 11.91 -8.96 -2.49
CA TRP A 93 10.89 -7.98 -2.17
C TRP A 93 11.13 -6.68 -2.94
N ASP A 94 10.24 -6.36 -3.87
CA ASP A 94 10.31 -5.20 -4.76
C ASP A 94 8.99 -4.39 -4.83
N HIS A 95 7.87 -4.94 -4.34
CA HIS A 95 6.58 -4.24 -4.29
C HIS A 95 5.93 -4.33 -2.92
N VAL A 96 5.12 -3.31 -2.60
CA VAL A 96 4.25 -3.26 -1.42
C VAL A 96 2.84 -2.99 -1.91
N ALA A 97 1.90 -3.87 -1.54
CA ALA A 97 0.49 -3.72 -1.91
C ALA A 97 -0.37 -3.48 -0.68
N LEU A 98 -1.26 -2.50 -0.77
CA LEU A 98 -2.37 -2.37 0.16
C LEU A 98 -3.51 -3.29 -0.30
N VAL A 99 -4.19 -3.89 0.67
CA VAL A 99 -5.21 -4.90 0.40
C VAL A 99 -6.40 -4.65 1.29
N ASP A 100 -7.58 -4.74 0.69
CA ASP A 100 -8.86 -4.85 1.38
C ASP A 100 -9.23 -6.33 1.41
N SER A 101 -8.90 -6.98 2.52
CA SER A 101 -9.09 -8.40 2.73
C SER A 101 -10.56 -8.76 2.98
N VAL A 102 -11.35 -7.80 3.48
CA VAL A 102 -12.78 -7.97 3.76
C VAL A 102 -13.57 -8.12 2.47
N ASN A 103 -13.30 -7.27 1.46
CA ASN A 103 -13.99 -7.31 0.17
C ASN A 103 -13.19 -8.00 -0.93
N SER A 104 -12.03 -8.58 -0.60
CA SER A 104 -11.14 -9.25 -1.57
C SER A 104 -10.71 -8.36 -2.73
N ARG A 105 -10.30 -7.11 -2.43
CA ARG A 105 -9.88 -6.12 -3.43
C ARG A 105 -8.40 -5.78 -3.29
N LEU A 106 -7.74 -5.63 -4.43
CA LEU A 106 -6.40 -5.09 -4.51
C LEU A 106 -6.46 -3.56 -4.42
N GLY A 107 -5.75 -3.00 -3.45
CA GLY A 107 -5.57 -1.56 -3.31
C GLY A 107 -4.34 -1.06 -4.07
N PRO A 108 -3.90 0.16 -3.74
CA PRO A 108 -2.71 0.76 -4.34
C PRO A 108 -1.44 -0.08 -4.12
N VAL A 109 -0.60 -0.13 -5.15
CA VAL A 109 0.69 -0.84 -5.16
C VAL A 109 1.81 0.18 -5.31
N THR A 110 2.86 0.05 -4.50
CA THR A 110 4.05 0.89 -4.54
C THR A 110 5.28 0.04 -4.83
N THR A 111 6.11 0.49 -5.75
CA THR A 111 7.40 -0.13 -6.06
C THR A 111 8.48 0.37 -5.11
N LYS A 112 9.47 -0.49 -4.85
CA LYS A 112 10.70 -0.12 -4.13
C LYS A 112 11.93 -0.72 -4.80
N THR A 113 13.10 -0.38 -4.29
CA THR A 113 14.33 -1.08 -4.70
C THR A 113 14.28 -2.52 -4.19
N SER A 114 14.53 -3.48 -5.09
CA SER A 114 14.49 -4.90 -4.78
C SER A 114 15.47 -5.26 -3.65
N GLN A 115 15.02 -6.12 -2.75
CA GLN A 115 15.79 -6.62 -1.62
C GLN A 115 15.49 -8.09 -1.40
N ALA A 116 16.52 -8.93 -1.40
CA ALA A 116 16.39 -10.34 -1.03
C ALA A 116 16.01 -10.47 0.45
N ILE A 117 14.98 -11.25 0.74
CA ILE A 117 14.47 -11.51 2.08
C ILE A 117 14.29 -13.01 2.30
N THR A 118 14.45 -13.43 3.55
CA THR A 118 14.40 -14.84 3.94
C THR A 118 13.30 -15.09 4.98
N THR A 119 12.58 -16.20 4.82
CA THR A 119 11.56 -16.71 5.74
C THR A 119 12.07 -16.71 7.18
N ALA A 120 11.17 -16.40 8.11
CA ALA A 120 11.44 -16.22 9.54
C ALA A 120 12.37 -15.05 9.91
N GLY A 121 12.84 -14.27 8.92
CA GLY A 121 13.39 -12.95 9.14
C GLY A 121 12.30 -11.90 9.35
N THR A 122 12.72 -10.71 9.74
CA THR A 122 11.84 -9.53 9.81
C THR A 122 12.33 -8.42 8.90
N VAL A 123 11.39 -7.62 8.39
CA VAL A 123 11.69 -6.45 7.58
C VAL A 123 10.88 -5.24 8.04
N ASP A 124 11.39 -4.05 7.72
CA ASP A 124 10.71 -2.80 7.96
C ASP A 124 10.27 -2.18 6.64
N VAL A 125 9.05 -1.66 6.63
CA VAL A 125 8.49 -0.85 5.55
C VAL A 125 8.51 0.59 6.02
N ALA A 126 9.35 1.41 5.40
CA ALA A 126 9.37 2.85 5.69
C ALA A 126 8.03 3.48 5.34
N ALA A 127 7.68 4.58 6.03
CA ALA A 127 6.49 5.35 5.71
C ALA A 127 6.51 5.80 4.24
N PHE A 128 5.36 5.74 3.58
CA PHE A 128 5.21 6.15 2.19
C PHE A 128 3.87 6.85 1.98
N ALA A 129 3.76 7.61 0.90
CA ALA A 129 2.57 8.40 0.62
C ALA A 129 2.03 8.17 -0.79
N ILE A 130 0.71 8.02 -0.89
CA ILE A 130 -0.05 8.02 -2.13
C ILE A 130 -0.47 9.46 -2.39
N ARG A 131 -0.17 9.98 -3.58
CA ARG A 131 -0.39 11.39 -3.94
C ARG A 131 -1.42 11.50 -5.06
N ASP A 132 -2.51 12.21 -4.81
CA ASP A 132 -3.44 12.68 -5.85
C ASP A 132 -3.06 14.13 -6.19
N LYS A 133 -2.17 14.27 -7.19
CA LYS A 133 -1.61 15.55 -7.61
C LYS A 133 -2.61 16.36 -8.42
N ASP A 134 -2.53 17.68 -8.29
CA ASP A 134 -3.27 18.56 -9.19
C ASP A 134 -2.74 18.50 -10.63
N PRO A 135 -3.65 18.57 -11.62
CA PRO A 135 -3.26 18.62 -13.02
C PRO A 135 -2.58 19.96 -13.34
N THR A 136 -1.39 19.86 -13.92
CA THR A 136 -0.55 20.98 -14.39
C THR A 136 -0.90 21.40 -15.81
#